data_AF-A0A1F3LMT5-F1
#
_entry.id   AF-A0A1F3LMT5-F1
#
_cell.length_a   1.000
_cell.length_b   1.000
_cell.length_c   1.000
_cell.angle_alpha   90.00
_cell.angle_beta   90.00
_cell.angle_gamma   90.00
#
_symmetry.space_group_name_H-M   'P 1'
#
loop_
_entity.id
_entity.type
_entity.pdbx_description
1 polymer ?
#
loop_
_entity_poly.entity_id
_entity_poly.type
_entity_poly.pdbx_seq_one_letter_code
_entity_poly.pdbx_strand_id
1 'polypeptide(L)'
;MQTEKITINNQELTVLGAIFETIRLWEETTGRSIQTCRSTYDALIYFYCNLRANNPEFTTPFDEFVRQLDEQPEILADFQTLEIAQKKPLTDEPKTNKKKQPTSLKSTFALWMLSLLLLVLPVFLPIISGAALLYTSTMLFLKLIAKVGKKLASLRLHSV
;
A
#
# COMPACT_ATOMS: atom_id res chain seq x y z
N MET A 1 3.71 -15.23 23.53
CA MET A 1 3.24 -15.50 22.15
C MET A 1 1.98 -16.34 22.26
N GLN A 2 0.92 -16.00 21.52
CA GLN A 2 -0.29 -16.83 21.50
C GLN A 2 -0.03 -18.05 20.62
N THR A 3 -0.33 -19.22 21.16
CA THR A 3 -0.12 -20.51 20.51
C THR A 3 -1.46 -21.05 20.06
N GLU A 4 -1.63 -21.14 18.75
CA GLU A 4 -2.83 -21.68 18.10
C GLU A 4 -2.50 -23.08 17.60
N LYS A 5 -3.51 -23.94 17.60
CA LYS A 5 -3.38 -25.35 17.23
C LYS A 5 -4.40 -25.71 16.18
N ILE A 6 -4.00 -26.55 15.24
CA ILE A 6 -4.85 -27.11 14.20
C ILE A 6 -4.69 -28.62 14.17
N THR A 7 -5.68 -29.33 13.68
CA THR A 7 -5.59 -30.79 13.52
C THR A 7 -5.41 -31.13 12.06
N ILE A 8 -4.31 -31.80 11.72
CA ILE A 8 -4.07 -32.38 10.39
C ILE A 8 -3.88 -33.89 10.61
N ASN A 9 -4.63 -34.74 9.90
CA ASN A 9 -4.49 -36.20 10.01
C ASN A 9 -4.56 -36.75 11.45
N ASN A 10 -5.50 -36.26 12.25
CA ASN A 10 -5.64 -36.59 13.68
C ASN A 10 -4.42 -36.23 14.55
N GLN A 11 -3.48 -35.44 14.03
CA GLN A 11 -2.35 -34.88 14.78
C GLN A 11 -2.64 -33.42 15.12
N GLU A 12 -2.55 -33.08 16.40
CA GLU A 12 -2.69 -31.70 16.88
C GLU A 12 -1.35 -30.98 16.70
N LEU A 13 -1.29 -30.05 15.75
CA LEU A 13 -0.08 -29.32 15.37
C LEU A 13 -0.17 -27.85 15.76
N THR A 14 0.93 -27.32 16.28
CA THR A 14 1.08 -25.92 16.65
C THR A 14 1.43 -25.07 15.43
N VAL A 15 0.75 -23.94 15.25
CA VAL A 15 0.94 -23.05 14.09
C VAL A 15 1.47 -21.67 14.44
N LEU A 16 1.60 -21.33 15.72
CA LEU A 16 2.01 -19.99 16.12
C LEU A 16 2.89 -20.07 17.38
N GLY A 17 4.20 -19.93 17.20
CA GLY A 17 5.17 -20.03 18.31
C GLY A 17 6.60 -19.65 17.92
N ALA A 18 7.04 -20.03 16.72
CA ALA A 18 8.40 -19.83 16.22
C ALA A 18 8.42 -19.00 14.93
N ILE A 19 8.10 -17.70 15.04
CA ILE A 19 7.97 -16.79 13.88
C ILE A 19 9.30 -16.63 13.12
N PHE A 20 10.42 -16.46 13.83
CA PHE A 20 11.73 -16.28 13.18
C PHE A 20 12.23 -17.54 12.49
N GLU A 21 12.05 -18.72 13.10
CA GLU A 21 12.39 -20.01 12.47
C GLU A 21 11.50 -20.29 11.26
N THR A 22 10.22 -19.91 11.32
CA THR A 22 9.30 -19.98 10.17
C THR A 22 9.82 -19.14 9.00
N ILE A 23 10.21 -17.89 9.26
CA ILE A 23 10.76 -16.99 8.23
C ILE A 23 12.04 -17.58 7.64
N ARG A 24 12.97 -18.03 8.50
CA ARG A 24 14.21 -18.67 8.08
C ARG A 24 13.94 -19.87 7.17
N LEU A 25 13.09 -20.81 7.59
CA LEU A 25 12.76 -22.00 6.81
C LEU A 25 12.11 -21.64 5.47
N TRP A 26 11.28 -20.61 5.43
CA TRP A 26 10.65 -20.15 4.18
C TRP A 26 11.69 -19.57 3.21
N GLU A 27 12.62 -18.74 3.70
CA GLU A 27 13.68 -18.17 2.86
C GLU A 27 14.65 -19.25 2.36
N GLU A 28 15.00 -20.23 3.21
CA GLU A 28 15.81 -21.40 2.82
C GLU A 28 15.09 -22.28 1.78
N THR A 29 13.79 -22.52 1.96
CA THR A 29 13.00 -23.38 1.06
C THR A 29 12.78 -22.74 -0.31
N THR A 30 12.54 -21.43 -0.36
CA THR A 30 12.19 -20.73 -1.60
C THR A 30 13.38 -20.03 -2.27
N GLY A 31 14.48 -19.81 -1.56
CA GLY A 31 15.62 -19.02 -2.03
C GLY A 31 15.31 -17.53 -2.24
N ARG A 32 14.20 -17.04 -1.66
CA ARG A 32 13.71 -15.66 -1.83
C ARG A 32 13.56 -15.00 -0.46
N SER A 33 13.48 -13.67 -0.43
CA SER A 33 13.20 -12.94 0.81
C SER A 33 11.72 -12.98 1.18
N ILE A 34 11.38 -13.10 2.47
CA ILE A 34 10.00 -13.16 2.96
C ILE A 34 9.13 -11.97 2.51
N GLN A 35 9.74 -10.83 2.24
CA GLN A 35 9.06 -9.63 1.70
C GLN A 35 8.45 -9.84 0.30
N THR A 36 8.87 -10.91 -0.38
CA THR A 36 8.36 -11.27 -1.72
C THR A 36 7.20 -12.27 -1.67
N CYS A 37 6.83 -12.77 -0.48
CA CYS A 37 5.67 -13.64 -0.29
C CYS A 37 4.37 -12.90 -0.66
N ARG A 38 3.80 -13.23 -1.82
CA ARG A 38 2.60 -12.54 -2.34
C ARG A 38 1.56 -13.45 -2.96
N SER A 39 1.96 -14.64 -3.41
CA SER A 39 1.02 -15.57 -4.04
C SER A 39 0.36 -16.49 -3.01
N THR A 40 -0.80 -17.04 -3.38
CA THR A 40 -1.47 -18.09 -2.57
C THR A 40 -0.56 -19.30 -2.36
N TYR A 41 0.26 -19.64 -3.34
CA TYR A 41 1.24 -20.72 -3.22
C TYR A 41 2.35 -20.38 -2.23
N ASP A 42 2.80 -19.13 -2.18
CA ASP A 42 3.79 -18.68 -1.18
C ASP A 42 3.23 -18.76 0.24
N ALA A 43 1.94 -18.43 0.43
CA ALA A 43 1.24 -18.57 1.70
C ALA A 43 1.13 -20.05 2.13
N LEU A 44 0.92 -20.95 1.17
CA LEU A 44 0.93 -22.40 1.38
C LEU A 44 2.29 -22.93 1.84
N ILE A 45 3.37 -22.48 1.19
CA ILE A 45 4.74 -22.82 1.62
C ILE A 45 5.03 -22.22 3.00
N TYR A 46 4.57 -21.00 3.26
CA TYR A 46 4.74 -20.34 4.55
C TYR A 46 4.04 -21.10 5.68
N PHE A 47 2.80 -21.54 5.43
CA PHE A 47 2.06 -22.39 6.35
C PHE A 47 2.80 -23.69 6.66
N TYR A 48 3.32 -24.37 5.64
CA TYR A 48 4.13 -25.58 5.81
C TYR A 48 5.41 -25.33 6.64
N CYS A 49 6.14 -24.24 6.33
CA CYS A 49 7.35 -23.87 7.07
C CYS A 49 7.04 -23.57 8.53
N ASN A 50 5.88 -22.99 8.78
CA ASN A 50 5.42 -22.69 10.11
C ASN A 50 5.13 -23.96 10.92
N LEU A 51 4.45 -24.94 10.32
CA LEU A 51 4.21 -26.23 10.97
C LEU A 51 5.53 -26.91 11.33
N ARG A 52 6.51 -26.90 10.44
CA ARG A 52 7.85 -27.46 10.70
C ARG A 52 8.63 -26.72 11.78
N ALA A 53 8.51 -25.39 11.83
CA ALA A 53 9.19 -24.58 12.84
C ALA A 53 8.65 -24.83 14.26
N ASN A 54 7.35 -25.11 14.38
CA ASN A 54 6.68 -25.27 15.67
C ASN A 54 6.57 -26.72 16.15
N ASN A 55 6.69 -27.69 15.25
CA ASN A 55 6.50 -29.11 15.54
C ASN A 55 7.72 -29.88 14.99
N PRO A 56 8.78 -30.11 15.78
CA PRO A 56 9.99 -30.79 15.30
C PRO A 56 9.74 -32.24 14.85
N GLU A 57 8.70 -32.88 15.36
CA GLU A 57 8.20 -34.20 14.91
C GLU A 57 7.49 -34.16 13.55
N PHE A 58 7.11 -32.99 13.05
CA PHE A 58 6.45 -32.84 11.76
C PHE A 58 7.48 -32.99 10.62
N THR A 59 7.52 -34.21 10.08
CA THR A 59 8.47 -34.64 9.05
C THR A 59 7.82 -34.89 7.69
N THR A 60 6.52 -34.64 7.58
CA THR A 60 5.74 -34.79 6.35
C THR A 60 6.37 -33.94 5.23
N PRO A 61 6.67 -34.51 4.05
CA PRO A 61 7.21 -33.75 2.94
C PRO A 61 6.15 -32.82 2.35
N PHE A 62 6.58 -31.71 1.75
CA PHE A 62 5.66 -30.68 1.23
C PHE A 62 4.63 -31.24 0.24
N ASP A 63 5.03 -32.13 -0.67
CA ASP A 63 4.12 -32.76 -1.65
C ASP A 63 3.04 -33.64 -1.01
N GLU A 64 3.34 -34.24 0.15
CA GLU A 64 2.37 -35.03 0.91
C GLU A 64 1.47 -34.13 1.73
N PHE A 65 2.01 -33.05 2.29
CA PHE A 65 1.22 -32.02 2.95
C PHE A 65 0.19 -31.36 2.00
N VAL A 66 0.58 -31.04 0.76
CA VAL A 66 -0.37 -30.50 -0.24
C VAL A 66 -1.49 -31.49 -0.52
N ARG A 67 -1.18 -32.79 -0.66
CA ARG A 67 -2.21 -33.84 -0.84
C ARG A 67 -3.14 -33.95 0.36
N GLN A 68 -2.63 -33.81 1.58
CA GLN A 68 -3.46 -33.81 2.79
C GLN A 68 -4.42 -32.61 2.82
N LEU A 69 -3.98 -31.45 2.32
CA LEU A 69 -4.86 -30.28 2.19
C LEU A 69 -5.92 -30.43 1.10
N ASP A 70 -5.63 -31.16 0.02
CA ASP A 70 -6.65 -31.49 -1.00
C ASP A 70 -7.75 -32.41 -0.41
N GLU A 71 -7.39 -33.28 0.54
CA GLU A 71 -8.34 -34.15 1.26
C GLU A 71 -9.13 -33.39 2.35
N GLN A 72 -8.54 -32.36 2.95
CA GLN A 72 -9.11 -31.56 4.05
C GLN A 72 -8.97 -30.05 3.78
N PRO A 73 -9.73 -29.50 2.80
CA PRO A 73 -9.61 -28.11 2.38
C PRO A 73 -9.98 -27.08 3.47
N GLU A 74 -10.75 -27.48 4.48
CA GLU A 74 -11.11 -26.66 5.65
C GLU A 74 -9.89 -26.15 6.43
N ILE A 75 -8.78 -26.88 6.41
CA ILE A 75 -7.56 -26.53 7.15
C ILE A 75 -6.92 -25.24 6.60
N LEU A 76 -7.03 -25.01 5.29
CA LEU A 76 -6.59 -23.76 4.68
C LEU A 76 -7.42 -22.56 5.16
N ALA A 77 -8.72 -22.74 5.39
CA ALA A 77 -9.61 -21.69 5.89
C ALA A 77 -9.30 -21.36 7.36
N ASP A 78 -9.01 -22.38 8.17
CA ASP A 78 -8.58 -22.21 9.56
C ASP A 78 -7.27 -21.42 9.62
N PHE A 79 -6.27 -21.81 8.81
CA PHE A 79 -4.99 -21.10 8.76
C PHE A 79 -5.15 -19.62 8.36
N GLN A 80 -5.95 -19.33 7.33
CA GLN A 80 -6.22 -17.94 6.92
C GLN A 80 -6.88 -17.13 8.04
N THR A 81 -7.80 -17.75 8.79
CA THR A 81 -8.46 -17.12 9.93
C THR A 81 -7.44 -16.80 11.04
N LEU A 82 -6.50 -17.70 11.30
CA LEU A 82 -5.42 -17.51 12.26
C LEU A 82 -4.45 -16.39 11.85
N GLU A 83 -4.07 -16.31 10.56
CA GLU A 83 -3.25 -15.21 10.06
C GLU A 83 -3.94 -13.84 10.20
N ILE A 84 -5.26 -13.79 9.97
CA ILE A 84 -6.04 -12.56 10.12
C ILE A 84 -6.16 -12.18 11.61
N ALA A 85 -6.33 -13.15 12.50
CA ALA A 85 -6.38 -12.94 13.94
C ALA A 85 -5.05 -12.37 14.47
N GLN A 86 -3.91 -12.85 13.96
CA GLN A 86 -2.57 -12.32 14.25
C GLN A 86 -2.34 -10.90 13.71
N LYS A 87 -2.88 -10.58 12.53
CA LYS A 87 -2.78 -9.25 11.91
C LYS A 87 -3.67 -8.21 12.58
N LYS A 88 -4.55 -8.60 13.50
CA LYS A 88 -5.36 -7.66 14.27
C LYS A 88 -4.41 -6.85 15.16
N PRO A 89 -4.37 -5.51 15.03
CA PRO A 89 -3.45 -4.71 15.82
C PRO A 89 -3.75 -4.91 17.31
N LEU A 90 -2.69 -4.96 18.12
CA LEU A 90 -2.75 -4.74 19.56
C LEU A 90 -3.36 -3.36 19.83
N THR A 91 -4.68 -3.25 19.78
CA THR A 91 -5.40 -2.11 20.33
C THR A 91 -5.75 -2.44 21.77
N ASP A 92 -4.73 -2.50 22.62
CA ASP A 92 -4.91 -2.32 24.05
C ASP A 92 -5.06 -0.81 24.31
N GLU A 93 -6.27 -0.30 24.14
CA GLU A 93 -6.66 0.97 24.75
C GLU A 93 -7.23 0.65 26.15
N PRO A 94 -6.60 1.11 27.25
CA PRO A 94 -7.17 0.96 28.57
C PRO A 94 -8.47 1.76 28.63
N LYS A 95 -9.55 1.12 29.07
CA LYS A 95 -10.86 1.75 29.30
C LYS A 95 -10.70 2.97 30.22
N THR A 96 -10.56 4.16 29.62
CA THR A 96 -10.77 5.42 30.33
C THR A 96 -12.03 6.08 29.78
N ASN A 97 -13.06 5.95 30.61
CA ASN A 97 -14.30 6.70 30.54
C ASN A 97 -13.97 8.20 30.46
N LYS A 98 -14.22 8.85 29.32
CA LYS A 98 -14.63 10.27 29.21
C LYS A 98 -14.97 10.63 27.76
N LYS A 99 -16.22 11.07 27.57
CA LYS A 99 -16.73 11.81 26.41
C LYS A 99 -15.65 12.70 25.78
N LYS A 100 -15.37 12.51 24.50
CA LYS A 100 -15.22 13.58 23.51
C LYS A 100 -15.27 13.00 22.09
N GLN A 101 -16.13 13.62 21.30
CA GLN A 101 -16.46 13.39 19.89
C GLN A 101 -15.21 13.16 19.03
N PRO A 102 -15.14 12.10 18.19
CA PRO A 102 -13.98 11.87 17.35
C PRO A 102 -13.98 12.90 16.21
N THR A 103 -13.09 13.90 16.29
CA THR A 103 -12.69 14.68 15.12
C THR A 103 -12.05 13.72 14.13
N SER A 104 -12.83 13.35 13.10
CA SER A 104 -12.41 12.43 12.06
C SER A 104 -11.04 12.83 11.48
N LEU A 105 -10.21 11.83 11.20
CA LEU A 105 -8.85 11.92 10.63
C LEU A 105 -8.75 12.85 9.39
N LYS A 106 -9.88 13.10 8.72
CA LYS A 106 -10.02 14.06 7.62
C LYS A 106 -9.75 15.50 8.05
N SER A 107 -10.08 15.86 9.29
CA SER A 107 -9.88 17.21 9.85
C SER A 107 -8.41 17.52 10.09
N THR A 108 -7.66 16.59 10.70
CA THR A 108 -6.23 16.76 10.97
C THR A 108 -5.42 16.80 9.68
N PHE A 109 -5.77 15.96 8.70
CA PHE A 109 -5.16 15.98 7.38
C PHE A 109 -5.48 17.27 6.61
N ALA A 110 -6.74 17.74 6.67
CA ALA A 110 -7.13 19.01 6.04
C ALA A 110 -6.44 20.22 6.68
N LEU A 111 -6.28 20.23 8.01
CA LEU A 111 -5.54 21.29 8.72
C LEU A 111 -4.05 21.27 8.40
N TRP A 112 -3.44 20.08 8.29
CA TRP A 112 -2.04 19.95 7.85
C TRP A 112 -1.85 20.40 6.40
N MET A 113 -2.74 20.00 5.50
CA MET A 113 -2.72 20.44 4.10
C MET A 113 -2.96 21.93 3.94
N LEU A 114 -3.86 22.54 4.73
CA LEU A 114 -4.11 23.98 4.70
C LEU A 114 -2.89 24.77 5.23
N SER A 115 -2.23 24.28 6.27
CA SER A 115 -0.99 24.84 6.81
C SER A 115 0.15 24.78 5.78
N LEU A 116 0.29 23.64 5.11
CA LEU A 116 1.30 23.45 4.07
C LEU A 116 1.01 24.33 2.84
N LEU A 117 -0.26 24.50 2.45
CA LEU A 117 -0.67 25.39 1.37
C LEU A 117 -0.36 26.87 1.68
N LEU A 118 -0.63 27.32 2.91
CA LEU A 118 -0.36 28.69 3.37
C LEU A 118 1.14 29.00 3.43
N LEU A 119 1.98 28.00 3.74
CA LEU A 119 3.44 28.16 3.79
C LEU A 119 4.06 28.26 2.38
N VAL A 120 3.41 27.67 1.38
CA VAL A 120 3.87 27.65 -0.01
C VAL A 120 3.34 28.86 -0.80
N LEU A 121 2.18 29.42 -0.43
CA LEU A 121 1.58 30.61 -1.05
C LEU A 121 2.52 31.83 -1.25
N PRO A 122 3.33 32.28 -0.27
CA PRO A 122 4.21 33.45 -0.44
C PRO A 122 5.38 33.23 -1.41
N VAL A 123 5.76 31.97 -1.68
CA VAL A 123 6.83 31.62 -2.62
C VAL A 123 6.35 31.62 -4.07
N PHE A 124 5.07 31.28 -4.29
CA PHE A 124 4.49 31.18 -5.64
C PHE A 124 3.79 32.46 -6.13
N LEU A 125 3.44 33.39 -5.24
CA LEU A 125 2.88 34.70 -5.58
C LEU A 125 3.72 35.51 -6.60
N PRO A 126 5.07 35.62 -6.49
CA PRO A 126 5.87 36.31 -7.49
C PRO A 126 6.02 35.55 -8.82
N ILE A 127 5.92 34.21 -8.80
CA ILE A 127 6.07 33.35 -10.00
C ILE A 127 4.82 33.45 -10.90
N ILE A 128 3.63 33.44 -10.29
CA ILE A 128 2.37 33.57 -11.03
C ILE A 128 2.21 34.99 -11.59
N SER A 129 2.66 36.02 -10.85
CA SER A 129 2.69 37.42 -11.31
C SER A 129 3.62 37.60 -12.51
N GLY A 130 4.83 37.03 -12.48
CA GLY A 130 5.78 37.08 -13.59
C GLY A 130 5.27 36.38 -14.85
N ALA A 131 4.61 35.23 -14.70
CA ALA A 131 4.02 34.49 -15.82
C ALA A 131 2.84 35.22 -16.48
N ALA A 132 2.00 35.91 -15.70
CA ALA A 132 0.88 36.70 -16.22
C ALA A 132 1.36 37.93 -17.02
N LEU A 133 2.46 38.58 -16.60
CA LEU A 133 3.09 39.69 -17.33
C LEU A 133 3.68 39.25 -18.67
N LEU A 134 4.33 38.08 -18.72
CA LEU A 134 4.86 37.51 -19.97
C LEU A 134 3.75 37.07 -20.94
N TYR A 135 2.66 36.51 -20.41
CA TYR A 135 1.52 36.09 -21.24
C TYR A 135 0.77 37.29 -21.83
N THR A 136 0.53 38.34 -21.06
CA THR A 136 -0.14 39.55 -21.57
C THR A 136 0.72 40.31 -22.58
N SER A 137 2.03 40.37 -22.37
CA SER A 137 2.98 40.99 -23.31
C SER A 137 3.03 40.27 -24.66
N THR A 138 3.14 38.94 -24.66
CA THR A 138 3.20 38.14 -25.90
C THR A 138 1.89 38.19 -26.69
N MET A 139 0.74 38.20 -26.02
CA MET A 139 -0.58 38.30 -26.66
C MET A 139 -0.82 39.69 -27.29
N LEU A 140 -0.35 40.76 -26.64
CA LEU A 140 -0.35 42.11 -27.20
C LEU A 140 0.57 42.22 -28.43
N PHE A 141 1.75 41.60 -28.38
CA PHE A 141 2.69 41.57 -29.50
C PHE A 141 2.12 40.84 -30.72
N LEU A 142 1.47 39.69 -30.52
CA LEU A 142 0.77 38.95 -31.58
C LEU A 142 -0.38 39.75 -32.20
N LYS A 143 -1.17 40.46 -31.39
CA LYS A 143 -2.24 41.35 -31.90
C LYS A 143 -1.69 42.53 -32.71
N LEU A 144 -0.54 43.08 -32.30
CA LEU A 144 0.15 44.13 -33.05
C LEU A 144 0.63 43.62 -34.42
N ILE A 145 1.28 42.45 -34.46
CA ILE A 145 1.70 41.83 -35.72
C ILE A 145 0.50 41.55 -36.63
N ALA A 146 -0.59 40.99 -36.10
CA ALA A 146 -1.80 40.72 -36.88
C ALA A 146 -2.46 41.99 -37.43
N LYS A 147 -2.45 43.09 -36.67
CA LYS A 147 -3.01 44.38 -37.09
C LYS A 147 -2.15 45.07 -38.15
N VAL A 148 -0.82 45.00 -38.02
CA VAL A 148 0.13 45.50 -39.02
C VAL A 148 0.04 44.68 -40.31
N GLY A 149 -0.04 43.35 -40.21
CA GLY A 149 -0.21 42.45 -41.36
C GLY A 149 -1.50 42.71 -42.14
N LYS A 150 -2.62 42.93 -41.45
CA LYS A 150 -3.89 43.32 -42.10
C LYS A 150 -3.82 44.68 -42.80
N LYS A 151 -3.13 45.66 -42.21
CA LYS A 151 -2.96 46.99 -42.80
C LYS A 151 -2.06 46.97 -44.05
N LEU A 152 -1.01 46.13 -44.04
CA LEU A 152 -0.15 45.89 -45.19
C LEU A 152 -0.87 45.14 -46.31
N ALA A 153 -1.72 44.15 -45.96
CA ALA A 153 -2.53 43.42 -46.94
C ALA A 153 -3.56 44.32 -47.63
N SER A 154 -4.20 45.26 -46.91
CA SER A 154 -5.13 46.22 -47.51
C SER A 154 -4.44 47.27 -48.40
N LEU A 155 -3.20 47.64 -48.09
CA LEU A 155 -2.40 48.56 -48.92
C LEU A 155 -1.94 47.91 -50.24
N ARG A 156 -1.70 46.60 -50.25
CA ARG A 156 -1.30 45.83 -51.46
C ARG A 156 -2.45 45.59 -52.45
N LEU A 157 -3.70 45.67 -51.99
CA LEU A 157 -4.91 45.51 -52.82
C LEU A 157 -5.37 46.82 -53.48
N HIS A 158 -4.82 47.96 -53.09
CA HIS A 158 -5.15 49.28 -53.65
C HIS A 158 -4.10 49.80 -54.64
N SER A 159 -3.04 49.03 -54.93
CA SER A 159 -1.97 49.40 -55.88
C SER A 159 -1.93 48.50 -57.13
N VAL A 160 -3.06 47.90 -57.51
CA VAL A 160 -3.26 47.19 -58.78
C VAL A 160 -4.35 47.90 -59.55
#